data_AF-A0A517TQR3-F1
#
_entry.id   AF-A0A517TQR3-F1
#
_cell.length_a   1.000
_cell.length_b   1.000
_cell.length_c   1.000
_cell.angle_alpha   90.00
_cell.angle_beta   90.00
_cell.angle_gamma   90.00
#
_symmetry.space_group_name_H-M   'P 1'
#
loop_
_entity.id
_entity.type
_entity.pdbx_description
1 polymer ?
#
loop_
_entity_poly.entity_id
_entity_poly.type
_entity_poly.pdbx_seq_one_letter_code
_entity_poly.pdbx_strand_id
1 'polypeptide(L)'
;MSDSTATIPAGQPVPEPGVEPDGIDTPTLVMWSFVSVAIVLGVMFGAAALYFQTQRTFNVERVITANDVEADLVLSNQLNLLNGYREPVAEGDPYAIPIDEAKKLVLEDLQQADAE
;
A
#
# COMPACT_ATOMS: atom_id res chain seq x y z
N MET A 1 49.67 59.18 -22.55
CA MET A 1 50.46 57.95 -22.37
C MET A 1 51.00 58.00 -20.95
N SER A 2 50.34 57.31 -20.02
CA SER A 2 50.82 57.15 -18.66
C SER A 2 50.84 55.65 -18.39
N ASP A 3 52.00 55.04 -18.62
CA ASP A 3 52.28 53.67 -18.19
C ASP A 3 52.35 53.65 -16.67
N SER A 4 51.24 53.28 -16.03
CA SER A 4 51.24 52.88 -14.64
C SER A 4 51.63 51.42 -14.58
N THR A 5 52.93 51.15 -14.41
CA THR A 5 53.45 49.80 -14.20
C THR A 5 53.00 49.35 -12.81
N ALA A 6 51.89 48.63 -12.74
CA ALA A 6 51.41 48.01 -11.51
C ALA A 6 52.47 47.01 -11.01
N THR A 7 53.13 47.35 -9.90
CA THR A 7 54.07 46.45 -9.24
C THR A 7 53.27 45.38 -8.50
N ILE A 8 53.25 44.16 -9.02
CA ILE A 8 52.61 43.01 -8.38
C ILE A 8 53.55 42.47 -7.28
N PRO A 9 53.11 42.36 -6.01
CA PRO A 9 53.93 41.77 -4.95
C PRO A 9 54.21 40.29 -5.23
N ALA A 10 55.44 39.87 -4.96
CA ALA A 10 55.91 38.52 -5.24
C ALA A 10 55.08 37.47 -4.47
N GLY A 11 54.45 36.55 -5.20
CA GLY A 11 53.67 35.44 -4.66
C GLY A 11 52.18 35.46 -4.99
N GLN A 12 51.66 36.54 -5.60
CA GLN A 12 50.29 36.54 -6.12
C GLN A 12 50.26 35.96 -7.55
N PRO A 13 49.32 35.04 -7.84
CA PRO A 13 49.12 34.57 -9.21
C PRO A 13 48.74 35.77 -10.09
N VAL A 14 49.42 35.89 -11.23
CA VAL A 14 49.12 36.91 -12.24
C VAL A 14 47.71 36.64 -12.75
N PRO A 15 46.77 37.61 -12.68
CA PRO A 15 45.43 37.41 -13.19
C PRO A 15 45.49 37.23 -14.72
N GLU A 16 45.05 36.06 -15.20
CA GLU A 16 44.92 35.77 -16.62
C GLU A 16 43.73 36.57 -17.20
N PRO A 17 43.90 37.32 -18.30
CA PRO A 17 42.80 38.04 -18.93
C PRO A 17 41.79 37.05 -19.54
N GLY A 18 40.53 37.11 -19.12
CA GLY A 18 39.43 36.31 -19.70
C GLY A 18 38.88 35.20 -18.79
N VAL A 19 39.41 35.05 -17.58
CA VAL A 19 38.81 34.22 -16.52
C VAL A 19 38.29 35.16 -15.44
N GLU A 20 37.11 35.72 -15.67
CA GLU A 20 36.34 36.27 -14.57
C GLU A 20 36.05 35.11 -13.60
N PRO A 21 36.23 35.28 -12.28
CA PRO A 21 35.73 34.30 -11.35
C PRO A 21 34.23 34.19 -11.62
N ASP A 22 33.80 33.03 -12.12
CA ASP A 22 32.41 32.70 -12.38
C ASP A 22 31.60 33.25 -11.20
N GLY A 23 30.72 34.22 -11.47
CA GLY A 23 29.97 34.99 -10.47
C GLY A 23 28.91 34.16 -9.76
N ILE A 24 29.24 32.91 -9.43
CA ILE A 24 28.41 31.96 -8.74
C ILE A 24 28.39 32.37 -7.27
N ASP A 25 27.33 33.09 -6.94
CA ASP A 25 26.99 33.40 -5.56
C ASP A 25 26.63 32.10 -4.83
N THR A 26 27.63 31.49 -4.20
CA THR A 26 27.55 30.23 -3.46
C THR A 26 26.34 30.14 -2.51
N PRO A 27 25.99 31.18 -1.72
CA PRO A 27 24.78 31.13 -0.89
C PRO A 27 23.48 31.01 -1.72
N THR A 28 23.39 31.68 -2.87
CA THR A 28 22.24 31.59 -3.78
C THR A 28 22.09 30.17 -4.35
N LEU A 29 23.20 29.53 -4.73
CA LEU A 29 23.20 28.15 -5.22
C LEU A 29 22.76 27.16 -4.13
N VAL A 30 23.26 27.31 -2.90
CA VAL A 30 22.85 26.47 -1.76
C VAL A 30 21.36 26.64 -1.47
N MET A 31 20.85 27.87 -1.47
CA MET A 31 19.42 28.14 -1.25
C MET A 31 18.55 27.45 -2.30
N TRP A 32 18.90 27.57 -3.58
CA TRP A 32 18.18 26.90 -4.67
C TRP A 32 18.22 25.38 -4.57
N SER A 33 19.36 24.80 -4.18
CA SER A 33 19.49 23.36 -3.97
C SER A 33 18.64 22.86 -2.80
N PHE A 34 18.55 23.64 -1.72
CA PHE A 34 17.74 23.29 -0.57
C PHE A 34 16.25 23.35 -0.90
N VAL A 35 15.82 24.42 -1.60
CA VAL A 35 14.43 24.59 -2.03
C VAL A 35 14.01 23.47 -2.98
N SER A 36 14.86 23.08 -3.93
CA SER A 36 14.53 21.98 -4.85
C SER A 36 14.35 20.65 -4.12
N VAL A 37 15.23 20.32 -3.17
CA VAL A 37 15.12 19.11 -2.35
C VAL A 37 13.87 19.16 -1.47
N ALA A 38 13.58 20.30 -0.85
CA ALA A 38 12.38 20.47 -0.02
C ALA A 38 11.09 20.27 -0.82
N ILE A 39 11.03 20.77 -2.07
CA ILE A 39 9.88 20.57 -2.96
C ILE A 39 9.73 19.10 -3.32
N VAL A 40 10.82 18.43 -3.71
CA VAL A 40 10.78 17.00 -4.09
C VAL A 40 10.30 16.15 -2.92
N LEU A 41 10.83 16.39 -1.71
CA LEU A 41 10.40 15.68 -0.51
C LEU A 41 8.94 16.01 -0.17
N GLY A 42 8.53 17.28 -0.26
CA GLY A 42 7.15 17.71 -0.03
C GLY A 42 6.15 17.01 -0.97
N VAL A 43 6.50 16.87 -2.26
CA VAL A 43 5.67 16.15 -3.24
C VAL A 43 5.62 14.66 -2.91
N MET A 44 6.74 14.03 -2.56
CA MET A 44 6.75 12.61 -2.18
C MET A 44 5.91 12.34 -0.94
N PHE A 45 6.05 13.14 0.12
CA PHE A 45 5.27 12.99 1.33
C PHE A 45 3.79 13.32 1.11
N GLY A 46 3.49 14.34 0.31
CA GLY A 46 2.10 14.67 -0.07
C GLY A 46 1.43 13.56 -0.86
N ALA A 47 2.12 12.99 -1.85
CA ALA A 47 1.63 11.87 -2.63
C ALA A 47 1.44 10.60 -1.77
N ALA A 48 2.39 10.31 -0.87
CA ALA A 48 2.26 9.19 0.07
C ALA A 48 1.08 9.38 1.02
N ALA A 49 0.92 10.58 1.60
CA ALA A 49 -0.19 10.89 2.49
C ALA A 49 -1.54 10.73 1.78
N LEU A 50 -1.65 11.24 0.54
CA LEU A 50 -2.85 11.09 -0.27
C LEU A 50 -3.14 9.62 -0.58
N TYR A 51 -2.11 8.86 -0.99
CA TYR A 51 -2.23 7.44 -1.26
C TYR A 51 -2.75 6.66 -0.03
N PHE A 52 -2.15 6.87 1.14
CA PHE A 52 -2.58 6.22 2.38
C PHE A 52 -3.97 6.64 2.82
N GLN A 53 -4.36 7.90 2.62
CA GLN A 53 -5.71 8.38 2.93
C GLN A 53 -6.73 7.74 2.00
N THR A 54 -6.48 7.73 0.70
CA THR A 54 -7.34 7.10 -0.29
C THR A 54 -7.46 5.59 -0.06
N GLN A 55 -6.36 4.91 0.25
CA GLN A 55 -6.39 3.48 0.53
C GLN A 55 -7.13 3.14 1.83
N ARG A 56 -7.07 4.01 2.85
CA ARG A 56 -7.89 3.87 4.06
C ARG A 56 -9.38 4.04 3.75
N THR A 57 -9.75 5.05 2.96
CA THR A 57 -11.16 5.26 2.56
C THR A 57 -11.69 4.05 1.81
N PHE A 58 -10.97 3.55 0.80
CA PHE A 58 -11.39 2.37 0.05
C PHE A 58 -11.43 1.10 0.89
N ASN A 59 -10.46 0.88 1.79
CA ASN A 59 -10.50 -0.27 2.68
C ASN A 59 -11.69 -0.18 3.66
N VAL A 60 -12.01 0.99 4.19
CA VAL A 60 -13.17 1.18 5.07
C VAL A 60 -14.47 0.93 4.31
N GLU A 61 -14.60 1.47 3.09
CA GLU A 61 -15.75 1.22 2.22
C GLU A 61 -15.88 -0.28 1.87
N ARG A 62 -14.77 -0.96 1.57
CA ARG A 62 -14.73 -2.39 1.27
C ARG A 62 -15.00 -3.30 2.48
N VAL A 63 -14.75 -2.83 3.70
CA VAL A 63 -15.10 -3.55 4.94
C VAL A 63 -16.59 -3.37 5.28
N ILE A 64 -17.18 -2.23 4.92
CA ILE A 64 -18.62 -1.95 5.15
C ILE A 64 -19.47 -2.60 4.06
N THR A 65 -19.03 -2.55 2.80
CA THR A 65 -19.52 -3.38 1.71
C THR A 65 -18.77 -4.71 1.73
N ALA A 66 -18.98 -5.49 2.80
CA ALA A 66 -18.67 -6.91 2.72
C ALA A 66 -19.33 -7.44 1.43
N ASN A 67 -18.52 -8.09 0.60
CA ASN A 67 -18.84 -8.61 -0.72
C ASN A 67 -20.24 -9.25 -0.70
N ASP A 68 -21.29 -8.55 -1.18
CA ASP A 68 -22.65 -9.12 -1.26
C ASP A 68 -22.62 -10.45 -2.03
N VAL A 69 -21.68 -10.58 -2.96
CA VAL A 69 -21.38 -11.79 -3.72
C VAL A 69 -20.93 -12.96 -2.83
N GLU A 70 -20.13 -12.73 -1.78
CA GLU A 70 -19.71 -13.79 -0.84
C GLU A 70 -20.84 -14.15 0.12
N ALA A 71 -21.62 -13.17 0.59
CA ALA A 71 -22.79 -13.43 1.41
C ALA A 71 -23.83 -14.27 0.65
N ASP A 72 -24.11 -13.92 -0.61
CA ASP A 72 -25.01 -14.68 -1.49
C ASP A 72 -24.44 -16.06 -1.84
N LEU A 73 -23.12 -16.20 -2.01
CA LEU A 73 -22.47 -17.51 -2.19
C LEU A 73 -22.60 -18.40 -0.95
N VAL A 74 -22.46 -17.83 0.25
CA VAL A 74 -22.63 -18.57 1.51
C VAL A 74 -24.10 -18.96 1.70
N LEU A 75 -25.03 -18.04 1.47
CA LEU A 75 -26.47 -18.30 1.55
C LEU A 75 -26.94 -19.33 0.52
N SER A 76 -26.50 -19.21 -0.73
CA SER A 76 -26.84 -20.17 -1.78
C SER A 76 -26.26 -21.56 -1.50
N ASN A 77 -25.03 -21.64 -0.98
CA ASN A 77 -24.45 -22.92 -0.55
C ASN A 77 -25.22 -23.52 0.63
N GLN A 78 -25.60 -22.71 1.63
CA GLN A 78 -26.39 -23.19 2.77
C GLN A 78 -27.78 -23.67 2.34
N LEU A 79 -28.47 -22.91 1.48
CA LEU A 79 -29.76 -23.31 0.91
C LEU A 79 -29.65 -24.59 0.07
N ASN A 80 -28.57 -24.73 -0.71
CA ASN A 80 -28.33 -25.93 -1.49
C ASN A 80 -28.05 -27.14 -0.60
N LEU A 81 -27.31 -26.95 0.51
CA LEU A 81 -27.13 -27.98 1.52
C LEU A 81 -28.49 -28.36 2.12
N LEU A 82 -29.29 -27.38 2.58
CA LEU A 82 -30.64 -27.60 3.14
C LEU A 82 -31.58 -28.36 2.18
N ASN A 83 -31.55 -28.08 0.88
CA ASN A 83 -32.33 -28.82 -0.12
C ASN A 83 -31.98 -30.32 -0.19
N GLY A 84 -30.77 -30.70 0.22
CA GLY A 84 -30.37 -32.10 0.31
C GLY A 84 -30.92 -32.82 1.55
N TYR A 85 -31.40 -32.09 2.56
CA TYR A 85 -31.89 -32.66 3.81
C TYR A 85 -33.39 -32.89 3.69
N ARG A 86 -33.88 -33.96 4.28
CA ARG A 86 -35.31 -34.25 4.30
C ARG A 86 -35.98 -33.34 5.35
N GLU A 87 -37.04 -32.67 4.91
CA GLU A 87 -37.85 -31.77 5.74
C GLU A 87 -38.44 -32.50 6.95
N PRO A 88 -38.60 -31.82 8.10
CA PRO A 88 -39.20 -32.42 9.29
C PRO A 88 -40.66 -32.81 9.06
N VAL A 89 -41.10 -33.90 9.70
CA VAL A 89 -42.47 -34.42 9.55
C VAL A 89 -43.49 -33.57 10.33
N ALA A 90 -43.02 -32.85 11.35
CA ALA A 90 -43.79 -31.88 12.12
C ALA A 90 -42.92 -30.67 12.50
N GLU A 91 -43.57 -29.55 12.78
CA GLU A 91 -42.91 -28.33 13.22
C GLU A 91 -42.23 -28.54 14.59
N GLY A 92 -40.91 -28.32 14.64
CA GLY A 92 -40.08 -28.58 15.82
C GLY A 92 -39.23 -29.86 15.75
N ASP A 93 -39.46 -30.73 14.75
CA ASP A 93 -38.60 -31.88 14.51
C ASP A 93 -37.31 -31.48 13.78
N PRO A 94 -36.18 -32.18 14.02
CA PRO A 94 -34.92 -31.90 13.36
C PRO A 94 -34.93 -32.35 11.88
N TYR A 95 -34.18 -31.64 11.04
CA TYR A 95 -33.94 -32.04 9.65
C TYR A 95 -33.15 -33.34 9.59
N ALA A 96 -33.53 -34.23 8.68
CA ALA A 96 -32.85 -35.52 8.53
C ALA A 96 -31.77 -35.46 7.45
N ILE A 97 -30.54 -35.80 7.85
CA ILE A 97 -29.38 -35.89 6.96
C ILE A 97 -29.52 -37.12 6.05
N PRO A 98 -29.16 -37.03 4.75
CA PRO A 98 -29.03 -38.19 3.88
C PRO A 98 -28.06 -39.23 4.45
N ILE A 99 -28.37 -40.51 4.26
CA ILE A 99 -27.57 -41.63 4.79
C ILE A 99 -26.13 -41.60 4.29
N ASP A 100 -25.90 -41.18 3.04
CA ASP A 100 -24.56 -41.12 2.46
C ASP A 100 -23.67 -40.05 3.11
N GLU A 101 -24.24 -38.88 3.44
CA GLU A 101 -23.53 -37.82 4.17
C GLU A 101 -23.32 -38.19 5.63
N ALA A 102 -24.32 -38.80 6.28
CA ALA A 102 -24.17 -39.32 7.63
C ALA A 102 -23.05 -40.37 7.73
N LYS A 103 -22.92 -41.24 6.71
CA LYS A 103 -21.84 -42.23 6.65
C LYS A 103 -20.46 -41.59 6.54
N LYS A 104 -20.31 -40.52 5.75
CA LYS A 104 -19.03 -39.79 5.65
C LYS A 104 -18.63 -39.20 6.99
N LEU A 105 -19.55 -38.52 7.67
CA LEU A 105 -19.31 -37.95 9.00
C LEU A 105 -18.88 -39.02 10.02
N VAL A 106 -19.55 -40.17 10.01
CA VAL A 106 -19.19 -41.29 10.91
C VAL A 106 -17.81 -41.86 10.55
N LEU A 107 -17.46 -41.97 9.26
CA LEU A 107 -16.15 -42.45 8.84
C LEU A 107 -15.03 -41.47 9.21
N GLU A 108 -15.28 -40.16 9.11
CA GLU A 108 -14.34 -39.12 9.54
C GLU A 108 -14.12 -39.18 11.06
N ASP A 109 -15.19 -39.33 11.84
CA ASP A 109 -15.13 -39.44 13.30
C ASP A 109 -14.36 -40.70 13.74
N LEU A 110 -14.60 -41.85 13.07
CA LEU A 110 -13.82 -43.07 13.32
C LEU A 110 -12.35 -42.93 12.94
N GLN A 111 -12.03 -42.28 11.82
CA GLN A 111 -10.65 -42.04 11.40
C GLN A 111 -9.90 -41.10 12.36
N GLN A 112 -10.59 -40.12 12.93
CA GLN A 112 -10.02 -39.24 13.95
C GLN A 112 -9.83 -39.98 15.28
N ALA A 113 -10.80 -40.82 15.68
CA ALA A 113 -10.72 -41.61 16.90
C ALA A 113 -9.61 -42.68 16.85
N ASP A 114 -9.30 -43.24 15.67
CA ASP A 114 -8.20 -44.19 15.49
C ASP A 114 -6.81 -43.51 15.41
N ALA A 115 -6.76 -42.18 15.27
CA ALA A 115 -5.53 -41.39 15.14
C ALA A 115 -5.02 -40.80 16.47
N GLU A 116 -5.81 -40.88 17.55
CA GLU A 116 -5.41 -40.59 18.95
C GLU A 116 -4.99 -41.84 19.71
#